data_AF-A0A2T7VTL9-F1
#
_entry.id   AF-A0A2T7VTL9-F1
#
_cell.length_a   1.000
_cell.length_b   1.000
_cell.length_c   1.000
_cell.angle_alpha   90.00
_cell.angle_beta   90.00
_cell.angle_gamma   90.00
#
_symmetry.space_group_name_H-M   'P 1'
#
loop_
_entity.id
_entity.type
_entity.pdbx_description
1 polymer ?
#
loop_
_entity_poly.entity_id
_entity_poly.type
_entity_poly.pdbx_seq_one_letter_code
_entity_poly.pdbx_strand_id
1 'polypeptide(L)'
;MTPPATSPAPSLIGSHRSVSVPTGGSGWRRLAAFMGPGFLVAVGYMDPGNWATDIAGGSAFGYTLLSVILLSNLMAIVLQALSARLGVASGLDLAQACRAYYSRPVSFALWALAEVAIIACDLAEVLGTAIALKLLFGIPLVWGVILTALDVFLILALQRYGFRKIEAFIIALLVIIAGCFAFELFHAKPDVGAMLAGLIPSPGIVTDPTKLYLAIGILGATVMPHNLYLHSSIVQTRAFEPTDAGKAEAARMATIDGTIALGLAFFINAAILVTAAAVFHTAGRTEVAEIDEAYRLLAPMMGVGAASVVFGIALLASGQNSTVTGTLAGQIVMEGFLQLRLPVWLRRLVTRLLAIVPAVIVVGASGDGGATRLLVLSQVILSLQLPFAVVPLVMFTGQSRVMGRFVSPRWLRLLAWFIAAIIIGLNLTLLVGML
;
A
#
# COMPACT_ATOMS: atom_id res chain seq x y z
N MET A 1 -13.63 -14.13 -24.67
CA MET A 1 -14.25 -13.17 -23.73
C MET A 1 -15.37 -12.41 -24.43
N THR A 2 -16.61 -12.82 -24.21
CA THR A 2 -17.83 -12.11 -24.59
C THR A 2 -18.10 -10.98 -23.60
N PRO A 3 -18.59 -9.80 -24.02
CA PRO A 3 -18.97 -8.73 -23.09
C PRO A 3 -20.11 -9.18 -22.17
N PRO A 4 -20.20 -8.67 -20.93
CA PRO A 4 -21.24 -9.07 -19.98
C PRO A 4 -22.63 -8.68 -20.49
N ALA A 5 -23.63 -9.53 -20.21
CA ALA A 5 -25.01 -9.35 -20.67
C ALA A 5 -25.76 -8.19 -19.98
N THR A 6 -25.23 -7.68 -18.86
CA THR A 6 -25.78 -6.53 -18.12
C THR A 6 -24.64 -5.61 -17.70
N SER A 7 -24.85 -4.29 -17.77
CA SER A 7 -23.89 -3.32 -17.23
C SER A 7 -23.85 -3.46 -15.71
N PRO A 8 -22.70 -3.78 -15.10
CA PRO A 8 -22.60 -3.89 -13.65
C PRO A 8 -22.88 -2.53 -12.99
N ALA A 9 -23.34 -2.57 -11.74
CA ALA A 9 -23.57 -1.36 -10.96
C ALA A 9 -22.26 -0.57 -10.80
N PRO A 10 -22.32 0.78 -10.73
CA PRO A 10 -21.12 1.60 -10.55
C PRO A 10 -20.34 1.19 -9.30
N SER A 11 -19.01 1.22 -9.38
CA SER A 11 -18.17 1.04 -8.20
C SER A 11 -18.36 2.20 -7.23
N LEU A 12 -18.39 1.93 -5.92
CA LEU A 12 -18.62 2.93 -4.85
C LEU A 12 -19.85 3.82 -5.11
N ILE A 13 -21.04 3.22 -5.26
CA ILE A 13 -22.28 3.95 -5.64
C ILE A 13 -22.54 5.20 -4.80
N GLY A 14 -22.22 5.19 -3.50
CA GLY A 14 -22.39 6.33 -2.61
C GLY A 14 -21.48 7.54 -2.89
N SER A 15 -20.40 7.36 -3.66
CA SER A 15 -19.44 8.42 -3.99
C SER A 15 -19.04 8.46 -5.47
N HIS A 16 -19.66 7.63 -6.32
CA HIS A 16 -19.44 7.62 -7.75
C HIS A 16 -19.72 9.01 -8.34
N ARG A 17 -18.74 9.60 -9.02
CA ARG A 17 -18.81 10.97 -9.57
C ARG A 17 -19.25 12.04 -8.56
N SER A 18 -18.93 11.87 -7.28
CA SER A 18 -19.26 12.84 -6.22
C SER A 18 -18.44 14.13 -6.26
N VAL A 19 -17.24 14.11 -6.87
CA VAL A 19 -16.33 15.27 -6.90
C VAL A 19 -16.36 15.93 -8.27
N SER A 20 -16.89 17.16 -8.34
CA SER A 20 -16.93 17.97 -9.56
C SER A 20 -15.53 18.36 -10.03
N VAL A 21 -15.21 18.08 -11.30
CA VAL A 21 -13.97 18.54 -11.94
C VAL A 21 -14.30 19.79 -12.78
N PRO A 22 -13.62 20.94 -12.56
CA PRO A 22 -13.92 22.16 -13.31
C PRO A 22 -13.69 21.98 -14.82
N THR A 23 -14.70 22.23 -15.64
CA THR A 23 -14.61 22.17 -17.12
C THR A 23 -14.00 23.43 -17.74
N GLY A 24 -13.63 24.44 -16.94
CA GLY A 24 -12.94 25.67 -17.37
C GLY A 24 -11.92 26.15 -16.33
N GLY A 25 -10.82 26.77 -16.76
CA GLY A 25 -9.74 27.29 -15.90
C GLY A 25 -8.33 26.80 -16.27
N SER A 26 -7.31 27.30 -15.59
CA SER A 26 -5.91 26.89 -15.78
C SER A 26 -5.71 25.41 -15.42
N GLY A 27 -4.82 24.71 -16.13
CA GLY A 27 -4.57 23.27 -15.94
C GLY A 27 -4.20 22.89 -14.49
N TRP A 28 -3.60 23.80 -13.74
CA TRP A 28 -3.28 23.64 -12.32
C TRP A 28 -4.51 23.56 -11.41
N ARG A 29 -5.55 24.38 -11.67
CA ARG A 29 -6.78 24.37 -10.86
C ARG A 29 -7.59 23.10 -11.09
N ARG A 30 -7.58 22.58 -12.32
CA ARG A 30 -8.17 21.27 -12.64
C ARG A 30 -7.38 20.13 -12.01
N LEU A 31 -6.05 20.16 -12.10
CA LEU A 31 -5.19 19.17 -11.44
C LEU A 31 -5.45 19.15 -9.94
N ALA A 32 -5.47 20.31 -9.27
CA ALA A 32 -5.76 20.39 -7.83
C ALA A 32 -7.14 19.85 -7.45
N ALA A 33 -8.15 20.05 -8.31
CA ALA A 33 -9.46 19.45 -8.09
C ALA A 33 -9.45 17.92 -8.29
N PHE A 34 -8.61 17.41 -9.19
CA PHE A 34 -8.47 15.98 -9.46
C PHE A 34 -7.62 15.26 -8.42
N MET A 35 -6.61 15.94 -7.84
CA MET A 35 -5.73 15.38 -6.81
C MET A 35 -6.51 14.82 -5.63
N GLY A 36 -6.05 13.69 -5.08
CA GLY A 36 -6.66 12.99 -3.96
C GLY A 36 -6.59 11.47 -4.08
N PRO A 37 -7.10 10.85 -5.17
CA PRO A 37 -7.08 9.40 -5.35
C PRO A 37 -5.70 8.79 -5.22
N GLY A 38 -4.69 9.43 -5.81
CA GLY A 38 -3.29 9.03 -5.74
C GLY A 38 -2.76 9.06 -4.30
N PHE A 39 -3.13 10.06 -3.50
CA PHE A 39 -2.74 10.13 -2.08
C PHE A 39 -3.42 9.06 -1.23
N LEU A 40 -4.70 8.74 -1.49
CA LEU A 40 -5.38 7.61 -0.84
C LEU A 40 -4.66 6.29 -1.14
N VAL A 41 -4.17 6.12 -2.36
CA VAL A 41 -3.44 4.91 -2.76
C VAL A 41 -2.04 4.89 -2.15
N ALA A 42 -1.29 5.97 -2.27
CA ALA A 42 0.10 6.07 -1.82
C ALA A 42 0.27 5.85 -0.31
N VAL A 43 -0.77 6.12 0.46
CA VAL A 43 -0.77 5.88 1.90
C VAL A 43 -0.65 4.42 2.28
N GLY A 44 -1.25 3.50 1.52
CA GLY A 44 -1.05 2.08 1.78
C GLY A 44 0.41 1.66 1.59
N TYR A 45 1.19 2.41 0.81
CA TYR A 45 2.61 2.18 0.60
C TYR A 45 3.48 2.73 1.74
N MET A 46 2.88 3.19 2.84
CA MET A 46 3.56 3.74 4.01
C MET A 46 3.15 3.02 5.30
N ASP A 47 2.52 1.86 5.19
CA ASP A 47 2.00 1.09 6.32
C ASP A 47 3.13 0.48 7.18
N PRO A 48 2.84 0.05 8.42
CA PRO A 48 3.85 -0.53 9.31
C PRO A 48 4.51 -1.80 8.75
N GLY A 49 3.87 -2.49 7.80
CA GLY A 49 4.43 -3.62 7.08
C GLY A 49 5.74 -3.28 6.36
N ASN A 50 5.75 -2.16 5.63
CA ASN A 50 6.92 -1.68 4.88
C ASN A 50 8.07 -1.29 5.81
N TRP A 51 7.74 -0.75 6.99
CA TRP A 51 8.74 -0.26 7.93
C TRP A 51 9.62 -1.38 8.44
N ALA A 52 9.06 -2.54 8.75
CA ALA A 52 9.84 -3.68 9.24
C ALA A 52 10.87 -4.13 8.19
N THR A 53 10.48 -4.19 6.91
CA THR A 53 11.39 -4.57 5.83
C THR A 53 12.44 -3.50 5.55
N ASP A 54 12.09 -2.22 5.62
CA ASP A 54 13.01 -1.11 5.38
C ASP A 54 14.02 -0.93 6.52
N ILE A 55 13.58 -1.08 7.78
CA ILE A 55 14.47 -1.05 8.95
C ILE A 55 15.42 -2.23 8.91
N ALA A 56 14.92 -3.46 8.73
CA ALA A 56 15.77 -4.65 8.64
C ALA A 56 16.77 -4.53 7.48
N GLY A 57 16.32 -4.04 6.32
CA GLY A 57 17.18 -3.83 5.16
C GLY A 57 18.27 -2.79 5.38
N GLY A 58 17.93 -1.65 5.99
CA GLY A 58 18.86 -0.58 6.30
C GLY A 58 19.89 -0.97 7.36
N SER A 59 19.44 -1.60 8.45
CA SER A 59 20.33 -2.07 9.53
C SER A 59 21.31 -3.13 9.03
N ALA A 60 20.82 -4.13 8.28
CA ALA A 60 21.65 -5.26 7.86
C ALA A 60 22.60 -4.92 6.70
N PHE A 61 22.14 -4.14 5.72
CA PHE A 61 22.84 -3.97 4.43
C PHE A 61 23.14 -2.52 4.05
N GLY A 62 22.97 -1.59 5.00
CA GLY A 62 23.19 -0.16 4.77
C GLY A 62 22.30 0.35 3.65
N TYR A 63 22.86 1.14 2.73
CA TYR A 63 22.11 1.75 1.63
C TYR A 63 21.84 0.83 0.43
N THR A 64 22.31 -0.42 0.45
CA THR A 64 22.28 -1.32 -0.74
C THR A 64 20.87 -1.59 -1.27
N LEU A 65 19.91 -1.77 -0.37
CA LEU A 65 18.52 -2.10 -0.71
C LEU A 65 17.68 -0.87 -1.11
N LEU A 66 18.25 0.34 -1.09
CA LEU A 66 17.58 1.55 -1.54
C LEU A 66 17.21 1.47 -3.04
N SER A 67 18.08 0.84 -3.84
CA SER A 67 17.82 0.50 -5.23
C SER A 67 16.57 -0.39 -5.41
N VAL A 68 16.30 -1.30 -4.47
CA VAL A 68 15.11 -2.17 -4.49
C VAL A 68 13.85 -1.40 -4.16
N ILE A 69 13.89 -0.49 -3.18
CA ILE A 69 12.77 0.42 -2.89
C ILE A 69 12.43 1.27 -4.13
N LEU A 70 13.45 1.83 -4.79
CA LEU A 70 13.27 2.62 -6.01
C LEU A 70 12.62 1.80 -7.14
N LEU A 71 13.18 0.62 -7.44
CA LEU A 71 12.66 -0.23 -8.51
C LEU A 71 11.24 -0.71 -8.20
N SER A 72 10.98 -1.15 -6.97
CA SER A 72 9.64 -1.56 -6.52
C SER A 72 8.64 -0.42 -6.63
N ASN A 73 9.03 0.81 -6.29
CA ASN A 73 8.15 1.97 -6.43
C ASN A 73 7.90 2.35 -7.90
N LEU A 74 8.90 2.25 -8.77
CA LEU A 74 8.70 2.46 -10.21
C LEU A 74 7.74 1.42 -10.80
N MET A 75 7.85 0.15 -10.37
CA MET A 75 6.89 -0.90 -10.72
C MET A 75 5.48 -0.57 -10.21
N ALA A 76 5.36 -0.12 -8.96
CA ALA A 76 4.10 0.32 -8.39
C ALA A 76 3.46 1.45 -9.19
N ILE A 77 4.22 2.49 -9.56
CA ILE A 77 3.72 3.61 -10.36
C ILE A 77 3.15 3.12 -11.70
N VAL A 78 3.85 2.22 -12.38
CA VAL A 78 3.37 1.64 -13.66
C VAL A 78 2.07 0.86 -13.46
N LEU A 79 2.01 -0.03 -12.47
CA LEU A 79 0.82 -0.85 -12.19
C LEU A 79 -0.36 0.00 -11.73
N GLN A 80 -0.10 1.02 -10.91
CA GLN A 80 -1.13 1.95 -10.42
C GLN A 80 -1.67 2.84 -11.54
N ALA A 81 -0.82 3.31 -12.44
CA ALA A 81 -1.25 4.01 -13.65
C ALA A 81 -2.14 3.13 -14.54
N LEU A 82 -1.81 1.84 -14.69
CA LEU A 82 -2.65 0.87 -15.40
C LEU A 82 -4.00 0.65 -14.71
N SER A 83 -4.02 0.54 -13.39
CA SER A 83 -5.24 0.40 -12.58
C SER A 83 -6.16 1.62 -12.73
N ALA A 84 -5.63 2.83 -12.59
CA ALA A 84 -6.38 4.06 -12.79
C ALA A 84 -6.94 4.16 -14.21
N ARG A 85 -6.13 3.82 -15.22
CA ARG A 85 -6.56 3.80 -16.63
C ARG A 85 -7.67 2.79 -16.88
N LEU A 86 -7.63 1.61 -16.25
CA LEU A 86 -8.70 0.61 -16.34
C LEU A 86 -10.02 1.20 -15.83
N GLY A 87 -9.99 1.82 -14.65
CA GLY A 87 -11.16 2.47 -14.05
C GLY A 87 -11.77 3.57 -14.92
N VAL A 88 -10.92 4.47 -15.45
CA VAL A 88 -11.38 5.59 -16.30
C VAL A 88 -11.89 5.11 -17.66
N ALA A 89 -11.19 4.18 -18.31
CA ALA A 89 -11.51 3.76 -19.67
C ALA A 89 -12.76 2.87 -19.72
N SER A 90 -12.75 1.82 -18.89
CA SER A 90 -13.79 0.78 -18.88
C SER A 90 -15.03 1.17 -18.07
N GLY A 91 -14.87 2.08 -17.09
CA GLY A 91 -15.92 2.37 -16.11
C GLY A 91 -16.16 1.23 -15.10
N LEU A 92 -15.28 0.22 -15.10
CA LEU A 92 -15.30 -0.90 -14.17
C LEU A 92 -14.08 -0.82 -13.27
N ASP A 93 -14.25 -1.16 -12.00
CA ASP A 93 -13.08 -1.48 -11.16
C ASP A 93 -12.50 -2.85 -11.54
N LEU A 94 -11.28 -3.14 -11.06
CA LEU A 94 -10.58 -4.38 -11.37
C LEU A 94 -11.35 -5.63 -10.91
N ALA A 95 -12.05 -5.58 -9.78
CA ALA A 95 -12.83 -6.71 -9.26
C ALA A 95 -14.06 -6.98 -10.15
N GLN A 96 -14.76 -5.92 -10.56
CA GLN A 96 -15.87 -5.98 -11.51
C GLN A 96 -15.41 -6.50 -12.87
N ALA A 97 -14.25 -6.07 -13.37
CA ALA A 97 -13.68 -6.57 -14.62
C ALA A 97 -13.35 -8.08 -14.51
N CYS A 98 -12.70 -8.51 -13.43
CA CYS A 98 -12.45 -9.93 -13.16
C CYS A 98 -13.75 -10.75 -13.15
N ARG A 99 -14.79 -10.28 -12.45
CA ARG A 99 -16.10 -10.95 -12.40
C ARG A 99 -16.79 -11.00 -13.75
N ALA A 100 -16.71 -9.93 -14.54
CA ALA A 100 -17.39 -9.82 -15.83
C ALA A 100 -16.78 -10.72 -16.91
N TYR A 101 -15.46 -10.92 -16.90
CA TYR A 101 -14.74 -11.60 -17.98
C TYR A 101 -14.21 -12.99 -17.62
N TYR A 102 -14.12 -13.35 -16.34
CA TYR A 102 -13.75 -14.71 -15.91
C TYR A 102 -14.95 -15.57 -15.52
N SER A 103 -14.73 -16.89 -15.46
CA SER A 103 -15.74 -17.83 -14.98
C SER A 103 -15.99 -17.65 -13.49
N ARG A 104 -17.19 -18.05 -13.02
CA ARG A 104 -17.58 -17.93 -11.60
C ARG A 104 -16.57 -18.59 -10.64
N PRO A 105 -16.01 -19.79 -10.90
CA PRO A 105 -15.03 -20.39 -10.00
C PRO A 105 -13.75 -19.58 -9.87
N VAL A 106 -13.22 -19.07 -10.98
CA VAL A 106 -12.00 -18.25 -10.99
C VAL A 106 -12.25 -16.92 -10.28
N SER A 107 -13.38 -16.28 -10.56
CA SER A 107 -13.79 -15.04 -9.90
C SER A 107 -13.90 -15.22 -8.37
N PHE A 108 -14.48 -16.32 -7.91
CA PHE A 108 -14.58 -16.63 -6.48
C PHE A 108 -13.21 -16.92 -5.84
N ALA A 109 -12.34 -17.65 -6.52
CA ALA A 109 -10.98 -17.90 -6.03
C ALA A 109 -10.17 -16.59 -5.89
N LEU A 110 -10.25 -15.70 -6.88
CA LEU A 110 -9.62 -14.38 -6.82
C LEU A 110 -10.18 -13.52 -5.69
N TRP A 111 -11.49 -13.59 -5.43
CA TRP A 111 -12.10 -12.94 -4.28
C TRP A 111 -11.55 -13.46 -2.97
N ALA A 112 -11.52 -14.79 -2.77
CA ALA A 112 -11.04 -15.38 -1.53
C ALA A 112 -9.57 -15.00 -1.26
N LEU A 113 -8.72 -15.03 -2.29
CA LEU A 113 -7.33 -14.61 -2.18
C LEU A 113 -7.21 -13.12 -1.84
N ALA A 114 -7.98 -12.25 -2.50
CA ALA A 114 -8.00 -10.82 -2.19
C ALA A 114 -8.49 -10.53 -0.77
N GLU A 115 -9.49 -11.26 -0.29
CA GLU A 115 -10.02 -11.16 1.07
C GLU A 115 -8.96 -11.52 2.11
N VAL A 116 -8.26 -12.63 1.90
CA VAL A 116 -7.15 -13.08 2.77
C VAL A 116 -6.03 -12.03 2.80
N ALA A 117 -5.67 -11.44 1.66
CA ALA A 117 -4.66 -10.38 1.61
C ALA A 117 -5.11 -9.10 2.33
N ILE A 118 -6.40 -8.75 2.29
CA ILE A 118 -6.93 -7.61 3.04
C ILE A 118 -6.90 -7.89 4.54
N ILE A 119 -7.25 -9.10 4.99
CA ILE A 119 -7.15 -9.48 6.42
C ILE A 119 -5.69 -9.47 6.87
N ALA A 120 -4.74 -9.94 6.04
CA ALA A 120 -3.32 -9.88 6.33
C ALA A 120 -2.81 -8.43 6.43
N CYS A 121 -3.24 -7.55 5.54
CA CYS A 121 -2.94 -6.12 5.62
C CYS A 121 -3.50 -5.53 6.94
N ASP A 122 -4.76 -5.83 7.24
CA ASP A 122 -5.44 -5.35 8.44
C ASP A 122 -4.72 -5.82 9.72
N LEU A 123 -4.16 -7.05 9.72
CA LEU A 123 -3.31 -7.59 10.77
C LEU A 123 -2.02 -6.77 10.96
N ALA A 124 -1.32 -6.40 9.88
CA ALA A 124 -0.13 -5.56 9.96
C ALA A 124 -0.45 -4.20 10.60
N GLU A 125 -1.62 -3.62 10.28
CA GLU A 125 -2.08 -2.36 10.86
C GLU A 125 -2.41 -2.45 12.35
N VAL A 126 -3.11 -3.53 12.76
CA VAL A 126 -3.41 -3.80 14.17
C VAL A 126 -2.11 -3.85 14.97
N LEU A 127 -1.16 -4.64 14.47
CA LEU A 127 0.11 -4.84 15.16
C LEU A 127 0.94 -3.56 15.20
N GLY A 128 1.06 -2.83 14.08
CA GLY A 128 1.77 -1.56 14.06
C GLY A 128 1.17 -0.51 14.99
N THR A 129 -0.16 -0.38 15.01
CA THR A 129 -0.87 0.52 15.94
C THR A 129 -0.68 0.09 17.39
N ALA A 130 -0.80 -1.20 17.68
CA ALA A 130 -0.61 -1.74 19.04
C ALA A 130 0.83 -1.55 19.54
N ILE A 131 1.82 -1.75 18.67
CA ILE A 131 3.23 -1.47 18.94
C ILE A 131 3.41 0.02 19.22
N ALA A 132 2.85 0.92 18.40
CA ALA A 132 2.93 2.36 18.64
C ALA A 132 2.32 2.75 20.00
N LEU A 133 1.16 2.20 20.36
CA LEU A 133 0.51 2.43 21.64
C LEU A 133 1.35 1.93 22.82
N LYS A 134 1.99 0.78 22.68
CA LYS A 134 2.93 0.23 23.67
C LYS A 134 4.12 1.16 23.87
N LEU A 135 4.74 1.61 22.77
CA LEU A 135 5.94 2.42 22.81
C LEU A 135 5.70 3.83 23.35
N LEU A 136 4.58 4.46 22.98
CA LEU A 136 4.24 5.84 23.37
C LEU A 136 3.61 5.93 24.77
N PHE A 137 2.73 4.97 25.12
CA PHE A 137 1.91 5.06 26.33
C PHE A 137 2.17 3.94 27.34
N GLY A 138 3.09 3.01 27.05
CA GLY A 138 3.39 1.87 27.92
C GLY A 138 2.27 0.84 28.01
N ILE A 139 1.31 0.85 27.08
CA ILE A 139 0.16 -0.06 27.09
C ILE A 139 0.63 -1.48 26.70
N PRO A 140 0.30 -2.54 27.46
CA PRO A 140 0.69 -3.89 27.07
C PRO A 140 0.15 -4.29 25.69
N LEU A 141 0.93 -5.02 24.92
CA LEU A 141 0.66 -5.25 23.48
C LEU A 141 -0.73 -5.87 23.23
N VAL A 142 -1.15 -6.84 24.05
CA VAL A 142 -2.48 -7.47 23.95
C VAL A 142 -3.60 -6.44 24.13
N TRP A 143 -3.48 -5.53 25.10
CA TRP A 143 -4.44 -4.45 25.30
C TRP A 143 -4.40 -3.45 24.16
N GLY A 144 -3.21 -3.12 23.65
CA GLY A 144 -3.03 -2.30 22.45
C GLY A 144 -3.79 -2.87 21.25
N VAL A 145 -3.65 -4.18 21.00
CA VAL A 145 -4.37 -4.91 19.95
C VAL A 145 -5.89 -4.80 20.14
N ILE A 146 -6.40 -5.04 21.35
CA ILE A 146 -7.83 -4.93 21.64
C ILE A 146 -8.35 -3.49 21.44
N LEU A 147 -7.57 -2.49 21.85
CA LEU A 147 -7.92 -1.08 21.67
C LEU A 147 -8.03 -0.67 20.20
N THR A 148 -7.31 -1.32 19.30
CA THR A 148 -7.46 -1.05 17.86
C THR A 148 -8.87 -1.34 17.33
N ALA A 149 -9.67 -2.19 18.00
CA ALA A 149 -11.07 -2.41 17.64
C ALA A 149 -11.92 -1.12 17.70
N LEU A 150 -11.48 -0.11 18.46
CA LEU A 150 -12.16 1.17 18.55
C LEU A 150 -12.04 2.01 17.26
N ASP A 151 -11.17 1.65 16.33
CA ASP A 151 -11.05 2.34 15.05
C ASP A 151 -12.29 2.24 14.16
N VAL A 152 -13.19 1.29 14.45
CA VAL A 152 -14.49 1.17 13.80
C VAL A 152 -15.28 2.47 14.00
N PHE A 153 -15.17 3.09 15.19
CA PHE A 153 -15.81 4.36 15.48
C PHE A 153 -15.17 5.52 14.70
N LEU A 154 -13.86 5.47 14.48
CA LEU A 154 -13.15 6.44 13.65
C LEU A 154 -13.63 6.37 12.20
N ILE A 155 -13.73 5.17 11.62
CA ILE A 155 -14.26 4.98 10.26
C ILE A 155 -15.72 5.46 10.17
N LEU A 156 -16.55 5.09 11.13
CA LEU A 156 -17.94 5.54 11.21
C LEU A 156 -18.06 7.07 11.26
N ALA A 157 -17.17 7.73 11.99
CA ALA A 157 -17.11 9.19 12.04
C ALA A 157 -16.69 9.77 10.69
N LEU A 158 -15.61 9.25 10.09
CA LEU A 158 -15.07 9.73 8.81
C LEU A 158 -16.07 9.60 7.65
N GLN A 159 -16.91 8.57 7.66
CA GLN A 159 -17.94 8.38 6.62
C GLN A 159 -18.99 9.48 6.57
N ARG A 160 -19.29 10.12 7.69
CA ARG A 160 -20.25 11.23 7.72
C ARG A 160 -19.73 12.49 7.03
N TYR A 161 -18.42 12.57 6.77
CA TYR A 161 -17.75 13.79 6.34
C TYR A 161 -17.44 13.86 4.83
N GLY A 162 -17.68 12.79 4.07
CA GLY A 162 -17.49 12.74 2.61
C GLY A 162 -16.02 12.68 2.15
N PHE A 163 -15.80 12.34 0.87
CA PHE A 163 -14.46 12.00 0.33
C PHE A 163 -13.41 13.11 0.44
N ARG A 164 -13.78 14.39 0.27
CA ARG A 164 -12.83 15.51 0.37
C ARG A 164 -12.22 15.66 1.77
N LYS A 165 -13.02 15.44 2.82
CA LYS A 165 -12.52 15.51 4.21
C LYS A 165 -11.69 14.28 4.57
N ILE A 166 -12.06 13.10 4.02
CA ILE A 166 -11.24 11.89 4.14
C ILE A 166 -9.88 12.09 3.45
N GLU A 167 -9.86 12.61 2.22
CA GLU A 167 -8.63 12.99 1.50
C GLU A 167 -7.76 13.94 2.33
N ALA A 168 -8.35 15.00 2.89
CA ALA A 168 -7.61 15.97 3.72
C ALA A 168 -7.05 15.35 5.02
N PHE A 169 -7.81 14.46 5.67
CA PHE A 169 -7.35 13.73 6.86
C PHE A 169 -6.13 12.85 6.55
N ILE A 170 -6.20 12.10 5.45
CA ILE A 170 -5.13 11.23 4.96
C ILE A 170 -3.87 12.05 4.61
N ILE A 171 -4.03 13.18 3.92
CA ILE A 171 -2.92 14.08 3.61
C ILE A 171 -2.30 14.65 4.89
N ALA A 172 -3.10 15.00 5.90
CA ALA A 172 -2.59 15.49 7.18
C ALA A 172 -1.74 14.43 7.90
N LEU A 173 -2.19 13.18 7.95
CA LEU A 173 -1.40 12.06 8.49
C LEU A 173 -0.09 11.87 7.71
N LEU A 174 -0.15 11.97 6.38
CA LEU A 174 1.04 11.86 5.53
C LEU A 174 2.05 12.96 5.82
N VAL A 175 1.61 14.21 5.99
CA VAL A 175 2.48 15.34 6.36
C VAL A 175 3.12 15.11 7.73
N ILE A 176 2.38 14.54 8.69
CA ILE A 176 2.93 14.17 9.99
C ILE A 176 4.05 13.13 9.83
N ILE A 177 3.81 12.03 9.09
CA ILE A 177 4.80 10.98 8.86
C ILE A 177 6.04 11.55 8.16
N ALA A 178 5.85 12.32 7.09
CA ALA A 178 6.94 12.95 6.35
C ALA A 178 7.75 13.92 7.23
N GLY A 179 7.08 14.73 8.06
CA GLY A 179 7.73 15.64 9.00
C GLY A 179 8.54 14.91 10.07
N CYS A 180 8.03 13.77 10.56
CA CYS A 180 8.73 12.93 11.52
C CYS A 180 10.02 12.36 10.91
N PHE A 181 9.96 11.74 9.73
CA PHE A 181 11.18 11.20 9.09
C PHE A 181 12.13 12.27 8.57
N ALA A 182 11.64 13.46 8.21
CA ALA A 182 12.50 14.60 7.92
C ALA A 182 13.32 15.01 9.16
N PHE A 183 12.68 15.01 10.34
CA PHE A 183 13.36 15.25 11.61
C PHE A 183 14.40 14.18 11.92
N GLU A 184 14.05 12.90 11.74
CA GLU A 184 14.98 11.78 11.94
C GLU A 184 16.20 11.88 11.01
N LEU A 185 15.98 12.03 9.71
CA LEU A 185 17.05 12.14 8.71
C LEU A 185 17.99 13.31 8.98
N PHE A 186 17.44 14.46 9.39
CA PHE A 186 18.24 15.64 9.71
C PHE A 186 19.24 15.37 10.86
N HIS A 187 18.82 14.61 11.87
CA HIS A 187 19.66 14.26 13.00
C HIS A 187 20.56 13.05 12.74
N ALA A 188 20.12 12.10 11.90
CA ALA A 188 20.89 10.91 11.55
C ALA A 188 22.14 11.22 10.71
N LYS A 189 22.18 12.37 10.00
CA LYS A 189 23.31 12.85 9.19
C LYS A 189 23.88 11.76 8.26
N PRO A 190 23.07 11.21 7.35
CA PRO A 190 23.51 10.15 6.44
C PRO A 190 24.60 10.63 5.49
N ASP A 191 25.49 9.72 5.10
CA ASP A 191 26.44 9.95 4.00
C ASP A 191 25.69 9.98 2.67
N VAL A 192 25.51 11.19 2.13
CA VAL A 192 24.80 11.42 0.87
C VAL A 192 25.47 10.72 -0.31
N GLY A 193 26.80 10.62 -0.32
CA GLY A 193 27.54 9.95 -1.39
C GLY A 193 27.26 8.46 -1.41
N ALA A 194 27.35 7.82 -0.24
CA ALA A 194 27.03 6.39 -0.09
C ALA A 194 25.54 6.09 -0.32
N MET A 195 24.65 6.99 0.12
CA MET A 195 23.20 6.90 -0.13
C MET A 195 22.89 6.93 -1.63
N LEU A 196 23.47 7.88 -2.38
CA LEU A 196 23.27 7.99 -3.83
C LEU A 196 23.86 6.77 -4.57
N ALA A 197 24.99 6.23 -4.11
CA ALA A 197 25.54 4.99 -4.65
C ALA A 197 24.60 3.80 -4.39
N GLY A 198 23.90 3.77 -3.26
CA GLY A 198 22.91 2.75 -2.92
C GLY A 198 21.66 2.73 -3.83
N LEU A 199 21.40 3.80 -4.59
CA LEU A 199 20.34 3.81 -5.62
C LEU A 199 20.69 2.98 -6.85
N ILE A 200 21.98 2.68 -7.06
CA ILE A 200 22.44 1.88 -8.18
C ILE A 200 22.30 0.39 -7.80
N PRO A 201 21.55 -0.41 -8.57
CA PRO A 201 21.38 -1.84 -8.28
C PRO A 201 22.72 -2.57 -8.30
N SER A 202 23.01 -3.34 -7.25
CA SER A 202 24.19 -4.19 -7.18
C SER A 202 23.84 -5.66 -7.47
N PRO A 203 24.70 -6.42 -8.18
CA PRO A 203 24.49 -7.85 -8.41
C PRO A 203 24.34 -8.67 -7.13
N GLY A 204 24.95 -8.18 -6.04
CA GLY A 204 24.90 -8.78 -4.70
C GLY A 204 23.49 -8.98 -4.15
N ILE A 205 22.51 -8.21 -4.62
CA ILE A 205 21.10 -8.31 -4.18
C ILE A 205 20.49 -9.66 -4.58
N VAL A 206 20.86 -10.19 -5.74
CA VAL A 206 20.27 -11.43 -6.27
C VAL A 206 21.11 -12.67 -5.90
N THR A 207 22.41 -12.50 -5.66
CA THR A 207 23.31 -13.60 -5.33
C THR A 207 23.29 -14.00 -3.86
N ASP A 208 23.00 -13.06 -2.97
CA ASP A 208 22.95 -13.29 -1.52
C ASP A 208 21.52 -13.66 -1.09
N PRO A 209 21.28 -14.86 -0.54
CA PRO A 209 19.94 -15.31 -0.15
C PRO A 209 19.24 -14.38 0.84
N THR A 210 19.98 -13.76 1.76
CA THR A 210 19.41 -12.90 2.80
C THR A 210 19.01 -11.54 2.22
N LYS A 211 19.85 -10.97 1.35
CA LYS A 211 19.52 -9.73 0.62
C LYS A 211 18.35 -9.96 -0.32
N LEU A 212 18.32 -11.10 -1.01
CA LEU A 212 17.22 -11.46 -1.89
C LEU A 212 15.92 -11.61 -1.10
N TYR A 213 15.95 -12.26 0.07
CA TYR A 213 14.77 -12.39 0.93
C TYR A 213 14.21 -11.03 1.36
N LEU A 214 15.05 -10.11 1.86
CA LEU A 214 14.60 -8.76 2.19
C LEU A 214 14.16 -7.97 0.97
N ALA A 215 14.83 -8.12 -0.18
CA ALA A 215 14.43 -7.47 -1.42
C ALA A 215 13.04 -7.92 -1.90
N ILE A 216 12.73 -9.22 -1.78
CA ILE A 216 11.39 -9.76 -2.08
C ILE A 216 10.38 -9.22 -1.06
N GLY A 217 10.76 -9.15 0.22
CA GLY A 217 9.96 -8.53 1.28
C GLY A 217 9.58 -7.08 0.94
N ILE A 218 10.57 -6.24 0.64
CA ILE A 218 10.38 -4.84 0.22
C ILE A 218 9.46 -4.74 -0.99
N LEU A 219 9.63 -5.61 -2.00
CA LEU A 219 8.78 -5.60 -3.19
C LEU A 219 7.33 -5.96 -2.88
N GLY A 220 7.11 -7.00 -2.07
CA GLY A 220 5.76 -7.45 -1.68
C GLY A 220 5.05 -6.44 -0.78
N ALA A 221 5.80 -5.81 0.12
CA ALA A 221 5.33 -4.76 1.01
C ALA A 221 5.00 -3.49 0.20
N THR A 222 5.85 -3.11 -0.75
CA THR A 222 5.62 -1.96 -1.63
C THR A 222 4.40 -2.20 -2.52
N VAL A 223 4.37 -3.24 -3.35
CA VAL A 223 3.30 -3.40 -4.34
C VAL A 223 2.10 -4.11 -3.71
N MET A 224 1.24 -3.34 -3.04
CA MET A 224 0.03 -3.88 -2.42
C MET A 224 -1.08 -4.19 -3.44
N PRO A 225 -1.62 -5.42 -3.45
CA PRO A 225 -2.64 -5.79 -4.44
C PRO A 225 -4.01 -5.15 -4.20
N HIS A 226 -4.43 -5.02 -2.95
CA HIS A 226 -5.70 -4.39 -2.60
C HIS A 226 -5.74 -2.92 -3.11
N ASN A 227 -4.59 -2.25 -3.16
CA ASN A 227 -4.46 -0.91 -3.73
C ASN A 227 -4.68 -0.86 -5.25
N LEU A 228 -4.44 -1.96 -5.97
CA LEU A 228 -4.79 -2.03 -7.40
C LEU A 228 -6.31 -2.03 -7.58
N TYR A 229 -7.07 -2.72 -6.72
CA TYR A 229 -8.53 -2.64 -6.75
C TYR A 229 -9.01 -1.25 -6.32
N LEU A 230 -8.42 -0.71 -5.25
CA LEU A 230 -8.73 0.61 -4.71
C LEU A 230 -8.61 1.72 -5.77
N HIS A 231 -7.45 1.81 -6.44
CA HIS A 231 -7.19 2.90 -7.38
C HIS A 231 -8.12 2.85 -8.60
N SER A 232 -8.42 1.65 -9.11
CA SER A 232 -9.35 1.46 -10.24
C SER A 232 -10.78 1.92 -9.92
N SER A 233 -11.15 1.97 -8.64
CA SER A 233 -12.46 2.42 -8.19
C SER A 233 -12.45 3.91 -7.80
N ILE A 234 -11.48 4.36 -6.99
CA ILE A 234 -11.47 5.74 -6.48
C ILE A 234 -11.34 6.77 -7.61
N VAL A 235 -10.63 6.44 -8.69
CA VAL A 235 -10.54 7.33 -9.86
C VAL A 235 -11.92 7.65 -10.46
N GLN A 236 -12.92 6.78 -10.26
CA GLN A 236 -14.30 6.96 -10.72
C GLN A 236 -15.14 7.90 -9.82
N THR A 237 -14.60 8.34 -8.67
CA THR A 237 -15.24 9.37 -7.83
C THR A 237 -15.21 10.75 -8.49
N ARG A 238 -14.29 10.96 -9.43
CA ARG A 238 -14.15 12.22 -10.18
C ARG A 238 -15.19 12.28 -11.30
N ALA A 239 -15.97 13.36 -11.33
CA ALA A 239 -16.97 13.60 -12.36
C ALA A 239 -16.32 14.16 -13.64
N PHE A 240 -15.62 13.32 -14.38
CA PHE A 240 -15.09 13.66 -15.71
C PHE A 240 -16.14 13.43 -16.81
N GLU A 241 -15.99 14.13 -17.92
CA GLU A 241 -16.91 14.04 -19.06
C GLU A 241 -16.81 12.65 -19.72
N PRO A 242 -17.93 11.96 -20.03
CA PRO A 242 -17.94 10.63 -20.64
C PRO A 242 -17.56 10.64 -22.13
N THR A 243 -16.80 11.62 -22.60
CA THR A 243 -16.27 11.74 -23.95
C THR A 243 -14.89 11.08 -24.05
N ASP A 244 -14.45 10.73 -25.27
CA ASP A 244 -13.10 10.20 -25.48
C ASP A 244 -12.03 11.20 -25.00
N ALA A 245 -12.26 12.50 -25.21
CA ALA A 245 -11.36 13.56 -24.74
C ALA A 245 -11.34 13.65 -23.20
N GLY A 246 -12.51 13.64 -22.54
CA GLY A 246 -12.62 13.69 -21.08
C GLY A 246 -11.98 12.48 -20.40
N LYS A 247 -12.16 11.28 -20.95
CA LYS A 247 -11.49 10.06 -20.48
C LYS A 247 -9.97 10.13 -20.65
N ALA A 248 -9.47 10.66 -21.77
CA ALA A 248 -8.03 10.84 -21.99
C ALA A 248 -7.42 11.81 -20.97
N GLU A 249 -8.09 12.94 -20.72
CA GLU A 249 -7.67 13.94 -19.72
C GLU A 249 -7.68 13.34 -18.32
N ALA A 250 -8.77 12.68 -17.93
CA ALA A 250 -8.89 12.03 -16.61
C ALA A 250 -7.82 10.96 -16.40
N ALA A 251 -7.54 10.13 -17.41
CA ALA A 251 -6.48 9.12 -17.33
C ALA A 251 -5.09 9.75 -17.15
N ARG A 252 -4.81 10.87 -17.85
CA ARG A 252 -3.56 11.62 -17.68
C ARG A 252 -3.45 12.23 -16.29
N MET A 253 -4.51 12.88 -15.81
CA MET A 253 -4.53 13.49 -14.46
C MET A 253 -4.37 12.44 -13.37
N ALA A 254 -5.07 11.30 -13.46
CA ALA A 254 -4.93 10.20 -12.52
C ALA A 254 -3.52 9.61 -12.50
N THR A 255 -2.89 9.50 -13.68
CA THR A 255 -1.50 9.04 -13.78
C THR A 255 -0.54 10.03 -13.10
N ILE A 256 -0.71 11.34 -13.31
CA ILE A 256 0.12 12.37 -12.68
C ILE A 256 -0.09 12.38 -11.15
N ASP A 257 -1.33 12.39 -10.69
CA ASP A 257 -1.68 12.35 -9.26
C ASP A 257 -1.10 11.11 -8.57
N GLY A 258 -1.30 9.92 -9.15
CA GLY A 258 -0.70 8.68 -8.65
C GLY A 258 0.82 8.69 -8.66
N THR A 259 1.46 9.24 -9.70
CA THR A 259 2.93 9.31 -9.81
C THR A 259 3.52 10.24 -8.75
N ILE A 260 2.92 11.42 -8.52
CA ILE A 260 3.36 12.37 -7.50
C ILE A 260 3.22 11.74 -6.11
N ALA A 261 2.05 11.15 -5.82
CA ALA A 261 1.77 10.57 -4.51
C ALA A 261 2.67 9.36 -4.20
N LEU A 262 2.88 8.45 -5.16
CA LEU A 262 3.80 7.31 -5.00
C LEU A 262 5.27 7.74 -5.01
N GLY A 263 5.60 8.84 -5.70
CA GLY A 263 6.92 9.46 -5.57
C GLY A 263 7.21 9.90 -4.14
N LEU A 264 6.21 10.47 -3.46
CA LEU A 264 6.31 10.82 -2.04
C LEU A 264 6.41 9.56 -1.14
N ALA A 265 5.68 8.49 -1.45
CA ALA A 265 5.83 7.20 -0.76
C ALA A 265 7.26 6.65 -0.84
N PHE A 266 7.90 6.73 -2.00
CA PHE A 266 9.31 6.36 -2.13
C PHE A 266 10.21 7.15 -1.19
N PHE A 267 10.03 8.47 -1.06
CA PHE A 267 10.87 9.27 -0.16
C PHE A 267 10.69 8.87 1.31
N ILE A 268 9.49 8.45 1.73
CA ILE A 268 9.26 7.98 3.09
C ILE A 268 9.94 6.63 3.33
N ASN A 269 9.75 5.64 2.44
CA ASN A 269 10.40 4.33 2.56
C ASN A 269 11.93 4.45 2.48
N ALA A 270 12.43 5.28 1.57
CA ALA A 270 13.84 5.64 1.50
C ALA A 270 14.34 6.28 2.81
N ALA A 271 13.57 7.19 3.40
CA ALA A 271 13.93 7.84 4.66
C ALA A 271 14.02 6.83 5.82
N ILE A 272 13.10 5.87 5.90
CA ILE A 272 13.13 4.80 6.91
C ILE A 272 14.42 3.98 6.76
N LEU A 273 14.69 3.47 5.56
CA LEU A 273 15.87 2.66 5.29
C LEU A 273 17.17 3.44 5.54
N VAL A 274 17.25 4.68 5.06
CA VAL A 274 18.43 5.53 5.23
C VAL A 274 18.66 5.87 6.69
N THR A 275 17.59 6.14 7.46
CA THR A 275 17.70 6.37 8.92
C THR A 275 18.23 5.13 9.62
N ALA A 276 17.67 3.94 9.32
CA ALA A 276 18.13 2.69 9.91
C ALA A 276 19.60 2.39 9.54
N ALA A 277 20.00 2.62 8.29
CA ALA A 277 21.39 2.47 7.85
C ALA A 277 22.33 3.47 8.55
N ALA A 278 21.96 4.75 8.59
CA ALA A 278 22.80 5.80 9.15
C ALA A 278 22.98 5.68 10.67
N VAL A 279 21.95 5.19 11.38
CA VAL A 279 21.96 5.07 12.84
C VAL A 279 22.47 3.70 13.28
N PHE A 280 21.97 2.59 12.72
CA PHE A 280 22.25 1.24 13.21
C PHE A 280 23.42 0.57 12.50
N HIS A 281 23.44 0.61 11.17
CA HIS A 281 24.46 -0.10 10.39
C HIS A 281 25.87 0.47 10.60
N THR A 282 25.99 1.81 10.62
CA THR A 282 27.27 2.50 10.87
C THR A 282 27.83 2.22 12.27
N ALA A 283 26.95 1.96 13.24
CA ALA A 283 27.30 1.59 14.61
C ALA A 283 27.55 0.08 14.79
N GLY A 284 27.49 -0.71 13.71
CA GLY A 284 27.74 -2.14 13.72
C GLY A 284 26.57 -3.00 14.23
N ARG A 285 25.38 -2.43 14.41
CA ARG A 285 24.16 -3.15 14.81
C ARG A 285 23.37 -3.57 13.56
N THR A 286 23.66 -4.77 13.07
CA THR A 286 23.09 -5.28 11.81
C THR A 286 21.85 -6.16 12.02
N GLU A 287 21.58 -6.51 13.26
CA GLU A 287 20.50 -7.39 13.72
C GLU A 287 19.18 -6.68 14.00
N VAL A 288 19.14 -5.34 13.95
CA VAL A 288 17.94 -4.54 14.26
C VAL A 288 16.91 -4.70 13.15
N ALA A 289 15.97 -5.60 13.37
CA ALA A 289 14.86 -5.90 12.46
C ALA A 289 13.48 -5.53 13.05
N GLU A 290 13.38 -5.41 14.38
CA GLU A 290 12.10 -5.16 15.04
C GLU A 290 11.83 -3.67 15.23
N ILE A 291 10.57 -3.27 15.05
CA ILE A 291 10.12 -1.88 15.23
C ILE A 291 10.29 -1.42 16.69
N ASP A 292 10.05 -2.31 17.66
CA ASP A 292 10.23 -2.03 19.09
C ASP A 292 11.70 -1.76 19.42
N GLU A 293 12.60 -2.59 18.88
CA GLU A 293 14.04 -2.42 19.06
C GLU A 293 14.53 -1.12 18.41
N ALA A 294 14.11 -0.84 17.18
CA ALA A 294 14.43 0.42 16.50
C ALA A 294 14.01 1.63 17.35
N TYR A 295 12.77 1.64 17.88
CA TYR A 295 12.30 2.72 18.75
C TYR A 295 13.20 2.93 19.98
N ARG A 296 13.59 1.85 20.66
CA ARG A 296 14.43 1.97 21.87
C ARG A 296 15.84 2.45 21.57
N LEU A 297 16.37 2.13 20.40
CA LEU A 297 17.73 2.44 20.01
C LEU A 297 17.87 3.82 19.33
N LEU A 298 16.82 4.34 18.69
CA LEU A 298 16.87 5.63 17.97
C LEU A 298 17.34 6.79 18.85
N ALA A 299 16.65 7.09 19.96
CA ALA A 299 17.02 8.20 20.84
C ALA A 299 18.45 8.12 21.40
N PRO A 300 18.91 7.01 22.00
CA PRO A 300 20.26 6.95 22.55
C PRO A 300 21.34 7.01 21.48
N MET A 301 21.11 6.45 20.28
CA MET A 301 22.10 6.44 19.21
C MET A 301 22.20 7.77 18.48
N MET A 302 21.08 8.48 18.34
CA MET A 302 21.06 9.82 17.74
C MET A 302 21.42 10.92 18.74
N GLY A 303 21.45 10.62 20.03
CA GLY A 303 21.67 11.61 21.10
C GLY A 303 20.52 12.59 21.28
N VAL A 304 19.33 12.25 20.77
CA VAL A 304 18.15 13.12 20.75
C VAL A 304 16.97 12.37 21.36
N GLY A 305 16.58 12.74 22.58
CA GLY A 305 15.49 12.07 23.32
C GLY A 305 14.13 12.07 22.59
N ALA A 306 13.91 13.04 21.69
CA ALA A 306 12.68 13.14 20.91
C ALA A 306 12.57 12.11 19.76
N ALA A 307 13.68 11.52 19.29
CA ALA A 307 13.69 10.66 18.09
C ALA A 307 12.75 9.46 18.23
N SER A 308 12.84 8.73 19.35
CA SER A 308 11.92 7.61 19.61
C SER A 308 10.45 8.06 19.59
N VAL A 309 10.11 9.15 20.27
CA VAL A 309 8.73 9.66 20.34
C VAL A 309 8.20 10.05 18.96
N VAL A 310 9.01 10.75 18.17
CA VAL A 310 8.68 11.17 16.80
C VAL A 310 8.44 9.95 15.90
N PHE A 311 9.30 8.94 15.99
CA PHE A 311 9.11 7.66 15.30
C PHE A 311 7.82 6.95 15.72
N GLY A 312 7.50 6.91 17.03
CA GLY A 312 6.26 6.33 17.55
C GLY A 312 5.00 7.05 17.07
N ILE A 313 5.03 8.39 16.99
CA ILE A 313 3.92 9.20 16.45
C ILE A 313 3.71 8.88 14.96
N ALA A 314 4.79 8.78 14.19
CA ALA A 314 4.71 8.44 12.78
C ALA A 314 4.15 7.01 12.57
N LEU A 315 4.55 6.06 13.41
CA LEU A 315 4.03 4.69 13.37
C LEU A 315 2.53 4.63 13.66
N LEU A 316 2.07 5.40 14.67
CA LEU A 316 0.65 5.52 14.99
C LEU A 316 -0.13 6.16 13.83
N ALA A 317 0.39 7.23 13.25
CA ALA A 317 -0.22 7.91 12.10
C ALA A 317 -0.32 6.98 10.88
N SER A 318 0.72 6.19 10.61
CA SER A 318 0.74 5.18 9.54
C SER A 318 -0.34 4.12 9.73
N GLY A 319 -0.47 3.55 10.93
CA GLY A 319 -1.49 2.54 11.24
C GLY A 319 -2.93 3.03 11.04
N GLN A 320 -3.23 4.28 11.44
CA GLN A 320 -4.57 4.87 11.24
C GLN A 320 -4.91 5.11 9.76
N ASN A 321 -3.89 5.35 8.95
CA ASN A 321 -4.05 5.72 7.55
C ASN A 321 -4.48 4.52 6.70
N SER A 322 -3.80 3.39 6.90
CA SER A 322 -4.07 2.14 6.17
C SER A 322 -5.45 1.56 6.49
N THR A 323 -5.97 1.82 7.70
CA THR A 323 -7.31 1.42 8.13
C THR A 323 -8.43 1.94 7.22
N VAL A 324 -8.30 3.18 6.74
CA VAL A 324 -9.28 3.78 5.84
C VAL A 324 -9.24 3.10 4.47
N THR A 325 -8.03 2.86 3.94
CA THR A 325 -7.83 2.31 2.60
C THR A 325 -8.17 0.82 2.54
N GLY A 326 -7.80 0.03 3.55
CA GLY A 326 -8.14 -1.40 3.65
C GLY A 326 -9.65 -1.63 3.68
N THR A 327 -10.38 -0.77 4.39
CA THR A 327 -11.85 -0.84 4.45
C THR A 327 -12.49 -0.57 3.08
N LEU A 328 -12.06 0.51 2.41
CA LEU A 328 -12.55 0.85 1.08
C LEU A 328 -12.20 -0.24 0.04
N ALA A 329 -10.97 -0.75 0.06
CA ALA A 329 -10.53 -1.81 -0.83
C ALA A 329 -11.35 -3.09 -0.61
N GLY A 330 -11.63 -3.45 0.64
CA GLY A 330 -12.49 -4.58 0.98
C GLY A 330 -13.91 -4.44 0.47
N GLN A 331 -14.49 -3.25 0.54
CA GLN A 331 -15.81 -3.00 -0.05
C GLN A 331 -15.78 -3.16 -1.57
N ILE A 332 -14.78 -2.60 -2.25
CA ILE A 332 -14.63 -2.69 -3.70
C ILE A 332 -14.48 -4.15 -4.13
N VAL A 333 -13.63 -4.92 -3.45
CA VAL A 333 -13.42 -6.34 -3.72
C VAL A 333 -14.71 -7.13 -3.52
N MET A 334 -15.42 -6.91 -2.42
CA MET A 334 -16.65 -7.64 -2.10
C MET A 334 -17.83 -7.28 -3.03
N GLU A 335 -18.06 -5.99 -3.29
CA GLU A 335 -19.11 -5.51 -4.19
C GLU A 335 -18.78 -5.90 -5.65
N GLY A 336 -17.52 -5.83 -6.05
CA GLY A 336 -17.08 -6.16 -7.41
C GLY A 336 -17.14 -7.65 -7.69
N PHE A 337 -16.61 -8.49 -6.80
CA PHE A 337 -16.55 -9.94 -7.01
C PHE A 337 -17.84 -10.68 -6.62
N LEU A 338 -18.48 -10.32 -5.50
CA LEU A 338 -19.65 -11.05 -4.99
C LEU A 338 -20.97 -10.32 -5.25
N GLN A 339 -20.94 -9.03 -5.59
CA GLN A 339 -22.15 -8.17 -5.64
C GLN A 339 -22.90 -8.12 -4.30
N LEU A 340 -22.18 -8.36 -3.21
CA LEU A 340 -22.69 -8.29 -1.85
C LEU A 340 -22.44 -6.89 -1.28
N ARG A 341 -23.50 -6.23 -0.82
CA ARG A 341 -23.42 -4.89 -0.20
C ARG A 341 -23.57 -5.04 1.31
N LEU A 342 -22.47 -4.85 2.03
CA LEU A 342 -22.50 -4.79 3.49
C LEU A 342 -22.33 -3.33 3.94
N PRO A 343 -23.00 -2.93 5.04
CA PRO A 343 -22.68 -1.70 5.73
C PRO A 343 -21.19 -1.68 6.10
N VAL A 344 -20.56 -0.51 5.97
CA VAL A 344 -19.10 -0.44 6.10
C VAL A 344 -18.62 -0.76 7.51
N TRP A 345 -19.41 -0.40 8.53
CA TRP A 345 -19.11 -0.71 9.91
C TRP A 345 -19.10 -2.22 10.17
N LEU A 346 -20.04 -2.96 9.57
CA LEU A 346 -20.14 -4.39 9.72
C LEU A 346 -18.96 -5.06 9.03
N ARG A 347 -18.63 -4.60 7.82
CA ARG A 347 -17.46 -5.04 7.06
C ARG A 347 -16.18 -4.83 7.88
N ARG A 348 -15.98 -3.63 8.41
CA ARG A 348 -14.82 -3.28 9.23
C ARG A 348 -14.75 -4.14 10.48
N LEU A 349 -15.86 -4.31 11.19
CA LEU A 349 -15.90 -5.12 12.40
C LEU A 349 -15.51 -6.58 12.10
N VAL A 350 -16.04 -7.16 11.02
CA VAL A 350 -15.72 -8.55 10.63
C VAL A 350 -14.23 -8.69 10.28
N THR A 351 -13.69 -7.83 9.39
CA THR A 351 -12.27 -7.91 9.02
C THR A 351 -11.36 -7.67 10.22
N ARG A 352 -11.72 -6.71 11.08
CA ARG A 352 -10.96 -6.36 12.28
C ARG A 352 -10.97 -7.49 13.31
N LEU A 353 -12.10 -8.17 13.51
CA LEU A 353 -12.16 -9.35 14.37
C LEU A 353 -11.32 -10.52 13.82
N LEU A 354 -11.36 -10.74 12.51
CA LEU A 354 -10.53 -11.77 11.85
C LEU A 354 -9.02 -11.47 11.94
N ALA A 355 -8.63 -10.20 12.06
CA ALA A 355 -7.25 -9.80 12.30
C ALA A 355 -6.86 -9.84 13.80
N ILE A 356 -7.72 -9.33 14.69
CA ILE A 356 -7.46 -9.25 16.14
C ILE A 356 -7.38 -10.63 16.79
N VAL A 357 -8.28 -11.56 16.45
CA VAL A 357 -8.34 -12.85 17.12
C VAL A 357 -7.03 -13.64 17.00
N PRO A 358 -6.45 -13.84 15.78
CA PRO A 358 -5.13 -14.44 15.63
C PRO A 358 -4.03 -13.64 16.33
N ALA A 359 -4.07 -12.30 16.25
CA ALA A 359 -3.08 -11.44 16.89
C ALA A 359 -3.05 -11.63 18.41
N VAL A 360 -4.20 -11.59 19.07
CA VAL A 360 -4.31 -11.77 20.53
C VAL A 360 -3.82 -13.15 20.95
N ILE A 361 -4.17 -14.21 20.22
CA ILE A 361 -3.74 -15.58 20.54
C ILE A 361 -2.22 -15.71 20.44
N VAL A 362 -1.63 -15.28 19.33
CA VAL A 362 -0.19 -15.44 19.09
C VAL A 362 0.63 -14.52 19.99
N VAL A 363 0.22 -13.26 20.15
CA VAL A 363 0.89 -12.31 21.05
C VAL A 363 0.75 -12.73 22.51
N GLY A 364 -0.43 -13.21 22.91
CA GLY A 364 -0.66 -13.72 24.27
C GLY A 364 0.22 -14.94 24.60
N ALA A 365 0.47 -15.81 23.62
CA ALA A 365 1.28 -17.00 23.80
C ALA A 365 2.80 -16.76 23.64
N SER A 366 3.20 -15.89 22.72
CA SER A 366 4.60 -15.73 22.29
C SER A 366 5.21 -14.35 22.60
N GLY A 367 4.44 -13.43 23.20
CA GLY A 367 4.88 -12.07 23.50
C GLY A 367 5.21 -11.26 22.24
N ASP A 368 6.18 -10.35 22.37
CA ASP A 368 6.57 -9.40 21.33
C ASP A 368 7.08 -10.06 20.05
N GLY A 369 7.88 -11.13 20.16
CA GLY A 369 8.38 -11.86 19.00
C GLY A 369 7.28 -12.53 18.18
N GLY A 370 6.12 -12.80 18.79
CA GLY A 370 4.92 -13.26 18.07
C GLY A 370 4.35 -12.20 17.14
N ALA A 371 4.36 -10.93 17.55
CA ALA A 371 3.89 -9.81 16.74
C ALA A 371 4.79 -9.59 15.51
N THR A 372 6.12 -9.61 15.69
CA THR A 372 7.06 -9.49 14.57
C THR A 372 6.84 -10.60 13.54
N ARG A 373 6.70 -11.85 13.98
CA ARG A 373 6.46 -12.99 13.07
C ARG A 373 5.14 -12.85 12.30
N LEU A 374 4.08 -12.39 12.97
CA LEU A 374 2.80 -12.14 12.29
C LEU A 374 2.88 -11.00 11.28
N LEU A 375 3.62 -9.94 11.60
CA LEU A 375 3.82 -8.79 10.70
C LEU A 375 4.62 -9.19 9.45
N VAL A 376 5.66 -10.03 9.59
CA VAL A 376 6.37 -10.57 8.42
C VAL A 376 5.48 -11.53 7.63
N LEU A 377 4.74 -12.41 8.31
CA LEU A 377 3.81 -13.34 7.67
C LEU A 377 2.75 -12.62 6.84
N SER A 378 2.20 -11.50 7.34
CA SER A 378 1.23 -10.72 6.56
C SER A 378 1.84 -10.23 5.24
N GLN A 379 3.09 -9.74 5.25
CA GLN A 379 3.75 -9.28 4.03
C GLN A 379 3.98 -10.42 3.03
N VAL A 380 4.31 -11.61 3.53
CA VAL A 380 4.41 -12.81 2.68
C VAL A 380 3.07 -13.12 2.02
N ILE A 381 1.97 -13.10 2.77
CA ILE A 381 0.62 -13.34 2.23
C ILE A 381 0.28 -12.31 1.15
N LEU A 382 0.58 -11.03 1.37
CA LEU A 382 0.38 -9.96 0.39
C LEU A 382 1.18 -10.21 -0.89
N SER A 383 2.46 -10.57 -0.75
CA SER A 383 3.33 -10.87 -1.88
C SER A 383 2.80 -12.04 -2.71
N LEU A 384 2.40 -13.15 -2.06
CA LEU A 384 1.86 -14.33 -2.73
C LEU A 384 0.54 -14.05 -3.45
N GLN A 385 -0.27 -13.12 -2.96
CA GLN A 385 -1.52 -12.73 -3.61
C GLN A 385 -1.26 -11.87 -4.86
N LEU A 386 -0.20 -11.04 -4.85
CA LEU A 386 0.03 -9.99 -5.84
C LEU A 386 -0.08 -10.44 -7.31
N PRO A 387 0.49 -11.59 -7.74
CA PRO A 387 0.31 -12.09 -9.11
C PRO A 387 -1.14 -12.20 -9.55
N PHE A 388 -2.05 -12.57 -8.65
CA PHE A 388 -3.46 -12.78 -8.94
C PHE A 388 -4.23 -11.48 -9.16
N ALA A 389 -3.69 -10.33 -8.73
CA ALA A 389 -4.21 -9.01 -9.05
C ALA A 389 -3.51 -8.39 -10.28
N VAL A 390 -2.19 -8.56 -10.39
CA VAL A 390 -1.38 -7.97 -11.48
C VAL A 390 -1.69 -8.61 -12.83
N VAL A 391 -1.78 -9.94 -12.91
CA VAL A 391 -2.01 -10.63 -14.19
C VAL A 391 -3.33 -10.20 -14.84
N PRO A 392 -4.49 -10.22 -14.14
CA PRO A 392 -5.73 -9.72 -14.70
C PRO A 392 -5.65 -8.25 -15.13
N LEU A 393 -4.98 -7.40 -14.34
CA LEU A 393 -4.81 -5.99 -14.66
C LEU A 393 -4.05 -5.78 -15.98
N VAL A 394 -2.91 -6.45 -16.16
CA VAL A 394 -2.10 -6.36 -17.38
C VAL A 394 -2.86 -6.96 -18.58
N MET A 395 -3.60 -8.05 -18.36
CA MET A 395 -4.43 -8.65 -19.39
C MET A 395 -5.54 -7.70 -19.86
N PHE A 396 -6.33 -7.12 -18.94
CA PHE A 396 -7.46 -6.26 -19.29
C PHE A 396 -7.03 -4.94 -19.93
N THR A 397 -5.96 -4.32 -19.42
CA THR A 397 -5.43 -3.08 -20.01
C THR A 397 -4.82 -3.27 -21.40
N GLY A 398 -4.45 -4.51 -21.77
CA GLY A 398 -4.01 -4.89 -23.10
C GLY A 398 -5.13 -5.21 -24.11
N GLN A 399 -6.38 -5.31 -23.67
CA GLN A 399 -7.50 -5.76 -24.51
C GLN A 399 -8.40 -4.62 -24.98
N SER A 400 -8.61 -4.53 -26.30
CA SER A 400 -9.53 -3.55 -26.92
C SER A 400 -10.98 -3.74 -26.53
N ARG A 401 -11.39 -4.96 -26.16
CA ARG A 401 -12.75 -5.25 -25.69
C ARG A 401 -13.09 -4.61 -24.34
N VAL A 402 -12.08 -4.35 -23.51
CA VAL A 402 -12.25 -3.75 -22.17
C VAL A 402 -11.93 -2.26 -22.21
N MET A 403 -10.80 -1.90 -22.83
CA MET A 403 -10.30 -0.52 -22.85
C MET A 403 -10.83 0.32 -24.01
N GLY A 404 -11.49 -0.29 -25.01
CA GLY A 404 -11.90 0.40 -26.22
C GLY A 404 -10.70 1.00 -26.96
N ARG A 405 -10.73 2.33 -27.15
CA ARG A 405 -9.63 3.09 -27.77
C ARG A 405 -8.45 3.37 -26.82
N PHE A 406 -8.60 3.16 -25.52
CA PHE A 406 -7.60 3.51 -24.49
C PHE A 406 -6.62 2.38 -24.16
N VAL A 407 -6.56 1.36 -25.02
CA VAL A 407 -5.66 0.21 -24.89
C VAL A 407 -4.24 0.66 -24.64
N SER A 408 -3.56 -0.01 -23.71
CA SER A 408 -2.16 0.29 -23.40
C SER A 408 -1.27 0.07 -24.64
N PRO A 409 -0.40 1.05 -24.98
CA PRO A 409 0.51 0.93 -26.11
C PRO A 409 1.46 -0.26 -25.92
N ARG A 410 2.04 -0.75 -27.03
CA ARG A 410 2.85 -1.98 -27.02
C ARG A 410 4.01 -1.92 -26.02
N TRP A 411 4.72 -0.80 -25.94
CA TRP A 411 5.83 -0.62 -25.00
C TRP A 411 5.38 -0.75 -23.53
N LEU A 412 4.25 -0.14 -23.17
CA LEU A 412 3.73 -0.18 -21.80
C LEU A 412 3.24 -1.58 -21.44
N ARG A 413 2.66 -2.29 -22.42
CA ARG A 413 2.23 -3.68 -22.25
C ARG A 413 3.41 -4.62 -22.03
N LEU A 414 4.48 -4.47 -22.83
CA LEU A 414 5.70 -5.26 -22.67
C LEU A 414 6.34 -4.99 -21.31
N LEU A 415 6.43 -3.72 -20.91
CA LEU A 415 6.93 -3.33 -19.58
C LEU A 415 6.07 -3.93 -18.47
N ALA A 416 4.74 -3.87 -18.58
CA ALA A 416 3.84 -4.40 -17.56
C ALA A 416 3.93 -5.93 -17.43
N TRP A 417 4.05 -6.67 -18.54
CA TRP A 417 4.29 -8.11 -18.51
C TRP A 417 5.67 -8.46 -17.95
N PHE A 418 6.69 -7.65 -18.25
CA PHE A 418 8.01 -7.81 -17.67
C PHE A 418 7.98 -7.64 -16.13
N ILE A 419 7.32 -6.58 -15.65
CA ILE A 419 7.09 -6.37 -14.21
C ILE A 419 6.32 -7.55 -13.60
N ALA A 420 5.25 -8.01 -14.25
CA ALA A 420 4.50 -9.17 -13.78
C ALA A 420 5.36 -10.44 -13.71
N ALA A 421 6.23 -10.67 -14.70
CA ALA A 421 7.14 -11.81 -14.72
C ALA A 421 8.17 -11.74 -13.58
N ILE A 422 8.72 -10.56 -13.27
CA ILE A 422 9.61 -10.37 -12.12
C ILE A 422 8.86 -10.67 -10.82
N ILE A 423 7.68 -10.10 -10.62
CA ILE A 423 6.86 -10.32 -9.42
C ILE A 423 6.55 -11.80 -9.23
N ILE A 424 6.15 -12.50 -10.30
CA ILE A 424 5.85 -13.94 -10.26
C ILE A 424 7.12 -14.74 -9.94
N GLY A 425 8.24 -14.45 -10.62
CA GLY A 425 9.50 -15.15 -10.41
C GLY A 425 9.99 -15.02 -8.97
N LEU A 426 9.98 -13.81 -8.42
CA LEU A 426 10.38 -13.53 -7.03
C LEU A 426 9.46 -14.22 -6.02
N ASN A 427 8.15 -14.23 -6.27
CA ASN A 427 7.19 -14.95 -5.42
C ASN A 427 7.38 -16.47 -5.46
N LEU A 428 7.71 -17.03 -6.61
CA LEU A 428 8.05 -18.45 -6.73
C LEU A 428 9.33 -18.79 -5.96
N THR A 429 10.36 -17.94 -6.04
CA THR A 429 11.58 -18.11 -5.25
C THR A 429 11.30 -18.08 -3.76
N LEU A 430 10.47 -17.14 -3.30
CA LEU A 430 10.06 -17.07 -1.89
C LEU A 430 9.28 -18.32 -1.47
N LEU A 431 8.33 -18.78 -2.30
CA LEU A 431 7.56 -19.99 -2.01
C LEU A 431 8.45 -21.24 -1.91
N VAL A 432 9.41 -21.40 -2.82
CA VAL A 432 10.38 -22.51 -2.79
C VAL A 432 11.31 -22.41 -1.58
N GLY A 433 11.72 -21.20 -1.17
CA GLY A 433 12.54 -21.01 0.02
C GLY A 433 11.81 -21.21 1.35
N MET A 434 10.47 -21.22 1.34
CA MET A 434 9.64 -21.50 2.52
C MET A 434 9.26 -22.98 2.66
N LEU A 435 9.37 -23.76 1.58
CA LEU A 435 9.15 -25.21 1.53
C LEU A 435 10.45 -25.94 1.86
#